data_AF-A0AAV9MLC6-F1
#
_entry.id   AF-A0AAV9MLC6-F1
#
_cell.length_a   1.000
_cell.length_b   1.000
_cell.length_c   1.000
_cell.angle_alpha   90.00
_cell.angle_beta   90.00
_cell.angle_gamma   90.00
#
_symmetry.space_group_name_H-M   'P 1'
#
loop_
_entity.id
_entity.type
_entity.pdbx_description
1 polymer ?
#
loop_
_entity_poly.entity_id
_entity_poly.type
_entity_poly.pdbx_seq_one_letter_code
_entity_poly.pdbx_strand_id
1 'polypeptide(L)'
;MRMTSGDTDDRGWTPLHIIARKSDLKHVRRLLNEGMDANVMSGGPSSFGMTLLHLAAKGGHVRVMDELLERGADIDARAKGACAWTPLHHVHKEKRKKRLNSLLASL
;
A
#
# COMPACT_ATOMS: atom_id res chain seq x y z
N MET A 1 -8.72 -21.94 -5.03
CA MET A 1 -9.34 -20.88 -4.21
C MET A 1 -9.05 -19.55 -4.90
N ARG A 2 -10.07 -18.90 -5.47
CA ARG A 2 -9.90 -17.66 -6.25
C ARG A 2 -10.01 -16.52 -5.24
N MET A 3 -8.87 -16.09 -4.67
CA MET A 3 -8.86 -15.02 -3.68
C MET A 3 -9.05 -13.70 -4.43
N THR A 4 -10.23 -13.11 -4.31
CA THR A 4 -10.55 -11.87 -5.01
C THR A 4 -10.15 -10.67 -4.16
N SER A 5 -10.06 -9.48 -4.77
CA SER A 5 -9.79 -8.22 -4.08
C SER A 5 -10.79 -7.87 -2.96
N GLY A 6 -11.94 -8.56 -2.90
CA GLY A 6 -12.95 -8.38 -1.86
C GLY A 6 -12.80 -9.31 -0.65
N ASP A 7 -12.01 -10.38 -0.74
CA ASP A 7 -11.88 -11.34 0.36
C ASP A 7 -10.86 -10.82 1.38
N THR A 8 -11.34 -10.49 2.58
CA THR A 8 -10.52 -10.01 3.69
C THR A 8 -10.50 -10.99 4.85
N ASP A 9 -9.37 -11.09 5.56
CA ASP A 9 -9.29 -11.79 6.84
C ASP A 9 -10.09 -11.08 7.94
N ASP A 10 -10.11 -11.64 9.15
CA ASP A 10 -10.80 -11.10 10.32
C ASP A 10 -10.32 -9.68 10.73
N ARG A 11 -9.15 -9.26 10.20
CA ARG A 11 -8.58 -7.93 10.39
C ARG A 11 -8.90 -7.00 9.22
N GLY A 12 -9.68 -7.45 8.25
CA GLY A 12 -10.00 -6.72 7.03
C GLY A 12 -8.84 -6.64 6.05
N TRP A 13 -7.87 -7.56 6.11
CA TRP A 13 -6.72 -7.58 5.20
C TRP A 13 -6.95 -8.55 4.05
N THR A 14 -6.80 -8.06 2.84
CA THR A 14 -6.66 -8.89 1.64
C THR A 14 -5.27 -9.54 1.56
N PRO A 15 -5.07 -10.60 0.76
CA PRO A 15 -3.75 -11.20 0.55
C PRO A 15 -2.68 -10.18 0.15
N LEU A 16 -3.07 -9.19 -0.65
CA LEU A 16 -2.18 -8.13 -1.12
C LEU A 16 -1.66 -7.24 0.02
N HIS A 17 -2.44 -7.02 1.09
CA HIS A 17 -1.97 -6.33 2.29
C HIS A 17 -0.86 -7.11 3.02
N ILE A 18 -1.04 -8.43 3.16
CA ILE A 18 -0.06 -9.29 3.83
C ILE A 18 1.28 -9.24 3.08
N ILE A 19 1.22 -9.26 1.75
CA ILE A 19 2.38 -9.26 0.86
C ILE A 19 3.06 -7.88 0.82
N ALA A 20 2.28 -6.79 0.74
CA ALA A 20 2.82 -5.42 0.79
C ALA A 20 3.59 -5.16 2.09
N ARG A 21 3.13 -5.72 3.22
CA ARG A 21 3.84 -5.66 4.51
C ARG A 21 5.13 -6.50 4.53
N LYS A 22 5.20 -7.60 3.79
CA LYS A 22 6.33 -8.54 3.76
C LYS A 22 7.48 -8.15 2.82
N SER A 23 7.39 -7.04 2.08
CA SER A 23 8.37 -6.63 1.06
C SER A 23 8.46 -7.53 -0.18
N ASP A 24 7.45 -8.38 -0.41
CA ASP A 24 7.56 -9.41 -1.42
C ASP A 24 7.10 -8.92 -2.80
N LEU A 25 7.99 -8.15 -3.45
CA LEU A 25 7.74 -7.51 -4.75
C LEU A 25 7.26 -8.49 -5.83
N LYS A 26 7.78 -9.72 -5.86
CA LYS A 26 7.40 -10.72 -6.87
C LYS A 26 5.93 -11.09 -6.74
N HIS A 27 5.46 -11.26 -5.50
CA HIS A 27 4.07 -11.57 -5.22
C HIS A 27 3.17 -10.34 -5.39
N VAL A 28 3.63 -9.13 -5.05
CA VAL A 28 2.90 -7.88 -5.34
C VAL A 28 2.64 -7.77 -6.84
N ARG A 29 3.66 -7.91 -7.67
CA ARG A 29 3.54 -7.87 -9.14
C ARG A 29 2.56 -8.90 -9.67
N ARG A 30 2.66 -10.14 -9.16
CA ARG A 30 1.78 -11.23 -9.58
C ARG A 30 0.32 -10.88 -9.31
N LEU A 31 0.00 -10.47 -8.09
CA LEU A 31 -1.36 -10.13 -7.69
C LEU A 31 -1.91 -8.91 -8.44
N LEU A 32 -1.09 -7.88 -8.65
CA LEU A 32 -1.48 -6.74 -9.47
C LEU A 32 -1.71 -7.12 -10.94
N ASN A 33 -0.93 -8.06 -11.48
CA ASN A 33 -1.15 -8.62 -12.82
C ASN A 33 -2.41 -9.50 -12.90
N GLU A 34 -2.81 -10.11 -11.79
CA GLU A 34 -4.07 -10.87 -11.68
C GLU A 34 -5.31 -9.95 -11.63
N GLY A 35 -5.12 -8.63 -11.74
CA GLY A 35 -6.19 -7.64 -11.75
C GLY A 35 -6.62 -7.16 -10.36
N MET A 36 -5.80 -7.41 -9.34
CA MET A 36 -6.05 -6.82 -8.02
C MET A 36 -5.81 -5.31 -8.06
N ASP A 37 -6.72 -4.57 -7.44
CA ASP A 37 -6.63 -3.12 -7.31
C ASP A 37 -5.48 -2.73 -6.35
N ALA A 38 -4.66 -1.77 -6.77
CA ALA A 38 -3.56 -1.22 -5.99
C ALA A 38 -4.02 -0.23 -4.91
N ASN A 39 -5.27 0.22 -4.96
CA ASN A 39 -5.89 1.17 -4.02
C ASN A 39 -6.72 0.50 -2.93
N VAL A 40 -6.62 -0.82 -2.81
CA VAL A 40 -7.34 -1.59 -1.80
C VAL A 40 -6.99 -1.09 -0.39
N MET A 41 -8.03 -0.82 0.40
CA MET A 41 -7.96 -0.39 1.79
C MET A 41 -8.32 -1.52 2.73
N SER A 42 -7.69 -1.56 3.90
CA SER A 42 -8.06 -2.51 4.95
C SER A 42 -9.43 -2.13 5.53
N GLY A 43 -10.38 -3.08 5.60
CA GLY A 43 -11.77 -2.81 5.99
C GLY A 43 -12.16 -3.17 7.43
N GLY A 44 -11.25 -3.76 8.21
CA GLY A 44 -11.56 -4.32 9.51
C GLY A 44 -11.65 -3.26 10.61
N PRO A 45 -12.39 -3.51 11.70
CA PRO A 45 -12.61 -2.55 12.79
C PRO A 45 -11.31 -2.14 13.52
N SER A 46 -10.29 -3.01 13.51
CA SER A 46 -8.95 -2.72 14.06
C SER A 46 -7.95 -2.27 13.00
N SER A 47 -8.39 -2.17 11.74
CA SER A 47 -7.58 -1.73 10.64
C SER A 47 -7.89 -0.26 10.38
N PHE A 48 -6.88 0.60 10.47
CA PHE A 48 -7.05 2.04 10.36
C PHE A 48 -7.43 2.52 8.95
N GLY A 49 -8.04 1.67 8.11
CA GLY A 49 -8.27 1.97 6.69
C GLY A 49 -6.98 2.17 5.90
N MET A 50 -5.93 1.42 6.20
CA MET A 50 -4.63 1.59 5.56
C MET A 50 -4.67 1.02 4.14
N THR A 51 -4.12 1.77 3.17
CA THR A 51 -3.84 1.25 1.83
C THR A 51 -2.57 0.41 1.79
N LEU A 52 -2.36 -0.31 0.68
CA LEU A 52 -1.11 -1.01 0.40
C LEU A 52 0.11 -0.08 0.50
N LEU A 53 -0.02 1.16 0.02
CA LEU A 53 1.05 2.15 0.07
C LEU A 53 1.40 2.55 1.51
N HIS A 54 0.42 2.65 2.41
CA HIS A 54 0.69 2.85 3.85
C HIS A 54 1.48 1.69 4.45
N LEU A 55 1.11 0.45 4.13
CA LEU A 55 1.81 -0.74 4.65
C LEU A 55 3.24 -0.82 4.13
N ALA A 56 3.43 -0.55 2.84
CA ALA A 56 4.75 -0.50 2.22
C ALA A 56 5.60 0.64 2.81
N ALA A 57 5.02 1.82 3.04
CA ALA A 57 5.68 2.95 3.68
C ALA A 57 6.07 2.66 5.13
N LYS A 58 5.15 2.08 5.92
CA LYS A 58 5.39 1.64 7.30
C LYS A 58 6.49 0.60 7.40
N GLY A 59 6.58 -0.31 6.42
CA GLY A 59 7.65 -1.28 6.29
C GLY A 59 8.96 -0.72 5.72
N GLY A 60 8.94 0.48 5.13
CA GLY A 60 10.09 1.06 4.42
C GLY A 60 10.41 0.39 3.08
N HIS A 61 9.44 -0.30 2.48
CA HIS A 61 9.58 -1.14 1.29
C HIS A 61 9.49 -0.32 -0.01
N VAL A 62 10.52 0.49 -0.27
CA VAL A 62 10.55 1.44 -1.41
C VAL A 62 10.21 0.77 -2.75
N ARG A 63 10.74 -0.42 -3.02
CA ARG A 63 10.48 -1.12 -4.29
C ARG A 63 9.01 -1.52 -4.47
N VAL A 64 8.32 -1.84 -3.36
CA VAL A 64 6.88 -2.14 -3.38
C VAL A 64 6.09 -0.85 -3.56
N MET A 65 6.54 0.26 -2.96
CA MET A 65 5.92 1.57 -3.16
C MET A 65 6.03 2.02 -4.61
N ASP A 66 7.21 1.90 -5.21
CA ASP A 66 7.46 2.27 -6.62
C ASP A 66 6.51 1.48 -7.54
N GLU A 67 6.40 0.16 -7.37
CA GLU A 67 5.50 -0.67 -8.17
C GLU A 67 4.02 -0.28 -7.98
N LEU A 68 3.59 -0.04 -6.74
CA LEU A 68 2.21 0.38 -6.47
C LEU A 68 1.90 1.72 -7.14
N LEU A 69 2.82 2.68 -7.08
CA LEU A 69 2.67 3.99 -7.74
C LEU A 69 2.65 3.87 -9.26
N GLU A 70 3.52 3.04 -9.85
CA GLU A 70 3.50 2.73 -11.30
C GLU A 70 2.15 2.14 -11.74
N ARG A 71 1.44 1.49 -10.82
CA ARG A 71 0.12 0.88 -11.06
C ARG A 71 -1.04 1.82 -10.78
N GLY A 72 -0.78 3.08 -10.48
CA GLY A 72 -1.80 4.09 -10.18
C GLY A 72 -2.32 4.04 -8.73
N ALA A 73 -1.52 3.53 -7.78
CA ALA A 73 -1.86 3.68 -6.38
C ALA A 73 -1.86 5.16 -5.96
N ASP A 74 -2.89 5.55 -5.23
CA ASP A 74 -3.07 6.90 -4.72
C ASP A 74 -2.11 7.15 -3.55
N ILE A 75 -1.19 8.09 -3.78
CA ILE A 75 -0.19 8.52 -2.81
C ILE A 75 -0.76 9.40 -1.71
N ASP A 76 -1.87 10.08 -1.99
CA ASP A 76 -2.60 10.93 -1.05
C ASP A 76 -3.78 10.21 -0.41
N ALA A 77 -3.93 8.91 -0.69
CA ALA A 77 -4.96 8.08 -0.09
C ALA A 77 -4.95 8.25 1.42
N ARG A 78 -6.07 8.68 1.99
CA ARG A 78 -6.19 8.94 3.42
C ARG A 78 -6.63 7.67 4.13
N ALA A 79 -5.87 7.27 5.15
CA ALA A 79 -6.31 6.20 6.02
C ALA A 79 -7.63 6.58 6.72
N LYS A 80 -8.62 5.67 6.78
CA LYS A 80 -9.92 5.95 7.44
C LYS A 80 -9.85 6.10 8.96
N GLY A 81 -8.70 5.82 9.58
CA GLY A 81 -8.48 6.00 11.02
C GLY A 81 -8.53 7.46 11.48
N ALA A 82 -8.68 7.66 12.80
CA ALA A 82 -8.92 8.95 13.48
C ALA A 82 -7.93 10.09 13.19
N CYS A 83 -6.83 9.82 12.50
CA CYS A 83 -5.77 10.78 12.24
C CYS A 83 -5.52 11.01 10.74
N ALA A 84 -6.30 10.39 9.85
CA ALA A 84 -6.20 10.56 8.39
C ALA A 84 -4.75 10.58 7.88
N TRP A 85 -3.92 9.65 8.37
CA TRP A 85 -2.52 9.56 7.99
C TRP A 85 -2.44 9.35 6.48
N THR A 86 -1.46 9.97 5.85
CA THR A 86 -1.07 9.68 4.47
C THR A 86 0.03 8.63 4.46
N PRO A 87 0.21 7.85 3.37
CA PRO A 87 1.31 6.91 3.22
C PRO A 87 2.67 7.56 3.51
N LEU A 88 2.84 8.82 3.11
CA LEU A 88 4.04 9.64 3.32
C LEU A 88 4.36 9.92 4.80
N HIS A 89 3.36 9.87 5.69
CA HIS A 89 3.53 10.17 7.11
C HIS A 89 4.33 9.09 7.85
N HIS A 90 4.33 7.85 7.36
CA HIS A 90 5.11 6.73 7.92
C HIS A 90 6.52 6.56 7.33
N VAL A 91 6.91 7.39 6.34
CA VAL A 91 8.16 7.21 5.62
C VAL A 91 9.34 7.58 6.54
N HIS A 92 9.95 6.55 7.13
CA HIS A 92 11.08 6.70 8.04
C HIS A 92 12.34 7.16 7.25
N LYS A 93 12.83 8.36 7.60
CA LYS A 93 14.04 9.07 7.15
C LYS A 93 13.98 9.81 5.79
N GLU A 94 14.45 11.06 5.84
CA GLU A 94 14.50 12.11 4.79
C GLU A 94 14.93 11.65 3.39
N LYS A 95 15.80 10.64 3.31
CA LYS A 95 16.29 10.09 2.04
C LYS A 95 15.17 9.49 1.18
N ARG A 96 14.09 9.01 1.81
CA ARG A 96 12.93 8.41 1.14
C ARG A 96 11.85 9.43 0.79
N LYS A 97 11.67 10.48 1.60
CA LYS A 97 10.84 11.64 1.25
C LYS A 97 11.32 12.26 -0.05
N LYS A 98 12.63 12.46 -0.23
CA LYS A 98 13.20 12.96 -1.49
C LYS A 98 12.88 12.08 -2.70
N ARG A 99 12.88 10.74 -2.55
CA ARG A 99 12.62 9.82 -3.66
C ARG A 99 11.13 9.80 -4.06
N LEU A 100 10.22 9.80 -3.09
CA LEU A 100 8.78 9.92 -3.35
C LEU A 100 8.42 11.32 -3.86
N ASN A 101 9.00 12.38 -3.30
CA ASN A 101 8.83 13.73 -3.82
C ASN A 101 9.39 13.88 -5.24
N SER A 102 10.47 13.16 -5.59
CA SER A 102 11.00 13.15 -6.97
C SER A 102 10.06 12.42 -7.94
N LEU A 103 9.37 11.37 -7.49
CA LEU A 103 8.32 10.70 -8.27
C LEU A 103 7.10 11.62 -8.45
N LEU A 104 6.69 12.32 -7.40
CA LEU A 104 5.64 13.35 -7.45
C LEU A 104 5.99 14.53 -8.36
N ALA A 105 7.26 14.93 -8.41
CA ALA A 105 7.73 16.03 -9.25
C ALA A 105 7.94 15.65 -10.73
N SER A 106 7.82 14.36 -11.09
CA SER A 106 7.98 13.86 -12.47
C SER A 106 6.66 13.38 -13.10
N LEU A 107 5.52 13.61 -12.43
CA LEU A 107 4.15 13.42 -12.94
C LEU A 107 3.52 14.79 -13.24
#